data_AF-Q4LBK7-F1
#
_entry.id   AF-Q4LBK7-F1
#
_cell.length_a   1.000
_cell.length_b   1.000
_cell.length_c   1.000
_cell.angle_alpha   90.00
_cell.angle_beta   90.00
_cell.angle_gamma   90.00
#
_symmetry.space_group_name_H-M   'P 1'
#
loop_
_entity.id
_entity.type
_entity.pdbx_description
1 polymer ?
#
loop_
_entity_poly.entity_id
_entity_poly.type
_entity_poly.pdbx_seq_one_letter_code
_entity_poly.pdbx_strand_id
1 'polypeptide(L)'
;MRCSSATNLSGLLLFETVKISYVTSDKPAVLWRWERSKRKLYLRQYTRMNMRFSNTNADNPLITKAETSAIAEIEATASTLQLVSRLTQMRFVSIAKFTESDWVACAVHDAVHFGIEPGDAFALESSLCNAMRFDHKALVIPRLSQDPKYRDHPNVSRYGFESYIAIPIFFSNGSLFGSLCAIDSQPAVLDDPDVISTLEIIAKLIGLIFSMHINQQDHAS
;
A
#
# COMPACT_ATOMS: atom_id res chain seq x y z
N MET A 1 -59.03 -30.97 27.53
CA MET A 1 -59.18 -31.90 28.68
C MET A 1 -58.24 -33.07 28.43
N ARG A 2 -57.35 -33.54 29.32
CA ARG A 2 -56.89 -33.15 30.67
C ARG A 2 -55.33 -33.02 30.62
N CYS A 3 -54.60 -32.24 31.42
CA CYS A 3 -54.16 -32.47 32.83
C CYS A 3 -53.79 -33.93 33.15
N SER A 4 -52.66 -34.29 33.79
CA SER A 4 -51.49 -33.56 34.35
C SER A 4 -50.31 -34.57 34.48
N SER A 5 -49.09 -34.35 35.04
CA SER A 5 -48.48 -33.28 35.87
C SER A 5 -46.92 -33.28 35.76
N ALA A 6 -46.26 -32.47 36.59
CA ALA A 6 -44.83 -32.55 36.96
C ALA A 6 -44.55 -33.77 37.91
N THR A 7 -43.36 -34.08 38.46
CA THR A 7 -42.09 -33.34 38.77
C THR A 7 -40.95 -34.39 39.04
N ASN A 8 -39.65 -34.15 39.32
CA ASN A 8 -38.82 -32.97 39.65
C ASN A 8 -37.29 -33.21 39.41
N LEU A 9 -36.49 -32.12 39.29
CA LEU A 9 -35.07 -31.87 39.64
C LEU A 9 -33.87 -32.87 39.46
N SER A 10 -32.68 -32.24 39.34
CA SER A 10 -31.31 -32.77 39.32
C SER A 10 -30.84 -33.55 38.06
N GLY A 11 -29.61 -33.39 37.56
CA GLY A 11 -28.64 -32.32 37.84
C GLY A 11 -27.17 -32.69 37.63
N LEU A 12 -26.59 -32.41 36.46
CA LEU A 12 -25.15 -32.12 36.28
C LEU A 12 -24.90 -31.51 34.89
N LEU A 13 -24.08 -30.45 34.82
CA LEU A 13 -23.58 -29.92 33.55
C LEU A 13 -22.29 -30.66 33.16
N LEU A 14 -22.40 -31.68 32.31
CA LEU A 14 -21.25 -32.24 31.61
C LEU A 14 -21.10 -31.55 30.27
N PHE A 15 -20.07 -30.70 30.16
CA PHE A 15 -19.62 -30.16 28.88
C PHE A 15 -18.94 -31.27 28.09
N GLU A 16 -19.63 -31.88 27.11
CA GLU A 16 -18.98 -32.76 26.15
C GLU A 16 -18.01 -31.95 25.26
N THR A 17 -16.71 -32.15 25.49
CA THR A 17 -15.66 -31.51 24.69
C THR A 17 -15.68 -32.07 23.26
N VAL A 18 -16.14 -31.27 22.30
CA VAL A 18 -16.11 -31.60 20.87
C VAL A 18 -14.66 -31.89 20.45
N LYS A 19 -14.34 -33.17 20.23
CA LYS A 19 -13.05 -33.60 19.72
C LYS A 19 -12.90 -33.22 18.25
N ILE A 20 -12.25 -32.08 17.99
CA ILE A 20 -11.72 -31.76 16.67
C ILE A 20 -10.55 -32.70 16.39
N SER A 21 -10.82 -33.76 15.64
CA SER A 21 -9.80 -34.71 15.18
C SER A 21 -8.88 -34.04 14.17
N TYR A 22 -7.65 -33.70 14.59
CA TYR A 22 -6.62 -33.20 13.69
C TYR A 22 -6.21 -34.29 12.70
N VAL A 23 -6.59 -34.12 11.43
CA VAL A 23 -6.09 -34.96 10.34
C VAL A 23 -4.61 -34.66 10.10
N THR A 24 -3.74 -35.58 10.52
CA THR A 24 -2.30 -35.52 10.28
C THR A 24 -2.00 -35.78 8.80
N SER A 25 -2.03 -34.72 8.00
CA SER A 25 -1.57 -34.77 6.61
C SER A 25 -0.04 -34.86 6.57
N ASP A 26 0.48 -36.06 6.25
CA ASP A 26 1.90 -36.27 6.00
C ASP A 26 2.36 -35.44 4.79
N LYS A 27 3.11 -34.37 5.07
CA LYS A 27 3.76 -33.55 4.05
C LYS A 27 5.23 -33.98 3.91
N PRO A 28 5.70 -34.34 2.70
CA PRO A 28 7.03 -34.92 2.51
C PRO A 28 8.14 -33.93 2.89
N ALA A 29 9.20 -34.46 3.49
CA ALA A 29 10.25 -33.68 4.18
C ALA A 29 11.03 -32.67 3.30
N VAL A 30 10.84 -32.71 1.98
CA VAL A 30 11.48 -31.81 1.01
C VAL A 30 11.06 -30.34 1.22
N LEU A 31 9.80 -30.09 1.58
CA LEU A 31 9.25 -28.73 1.73
C LEU A 31 9.94 -27.94 2.86
N TRP A 32 10.31 -28.59 3.96
CA TRP A 32 11.03 -27.96 5.08
C TRP A 32 12.38 -27.34 4.68
N ARG A 33 13.00 -27.79 3.58
CA ARG A 33 14.27 -27.27 3.08
C ARG A 33 14.11 -25.91 2.38
N TRP A 34 12.91 -25.59 1.88
CA TRP A 34 12.58 -24.30 1.28
C TRP A 34 12.25 -23.25 2.36
N GLU A 35 11.41 -23.61 3.33
CA GLU A 35 10.91 -22.66 4.35
C GLU A 35 11.96 -22.27 5.41
N ARG A 36 12.78 -23.23 5.90
CA ARG A 36 13.82 -22.92 6.90
C ARG A 36 14.91 -21.99 6.35
N SER A 37 15.14 -22.00 5.03
CA SER A 37 16.16 -21.19 4.37
C SER A 37 15.82 -19.70 4.37
N LYS A 38 14.54 -19.34 4.18
CA LYS A 38 14.09 -17.93 4.25
C LYS A 38 14.17 -17.36 5.67
N ARG A 39 13.84 -18.15 6.70
CA ARG A 39 13.72 -17.66 8.09
C ARG A 39 15.05 -17.26 8.77
N LYS A 40 16.21 -17.65 8.23
CA LYS A 40 17.53 -17.16 8.69
C LYS A 40 18.08 -15.97 7.89
N LEU A 41 17.56 -15.71 6.69
CA LEU A 41 17.81 -14.47 5.95
C LEU A 41 16.99 -13.29 6.54
N TYR A 42 15.76 -13.58 7.00
CA TYR A 42 14.80 -12.61 7.56
C TYR A 42 15.26 -11.83 8.81
N LEU A 43 16.43 -12.14 9.39
CA LEU A 43 16.82 -11.69 10.74
C LEU A 43 18.30 -11.27 10.88
N ARG A 44 19.04 -10.99 9.78
CA ARG A 44 20.50 -10.80 9.89
C ARG A 44 21.12 -9.52 9.33
N GLN A 45 20.45 -8.72 8.50
CA GLN A 45 20.99 -7.43 8.03
C GLN A 45 19.94 -6.32 8.05
N TYR A 46 19.58 -5.91 9.27
CA TYR A 46 19.04 -4.58 9.56
C TYR A 46 20.18 -3.56 9.33
N THR A 47 20.47 -3.28 8.06
CA THR A 47 21.68 -2.53 7.65
C THR A 47 21.30 -1.50 6.60
N ARG A 48 20.73 -0.38 7.11
CA ARG A 48 20.49 0.91 6.43
C ARG A 48 20.46 0.80 4.90
N MET A 49 19.34 0.27 4.40
CA MET A 49 19.23 -0.27 3.04
C MET A 49 19.52 0.80 1.97
N ASN A 50 20.30 0.44 0.94
CA ASN A 50 20.86 1.38 -0.06
C ASN A 50 19.84 1.96 -1.07
N MET A 51 18.69 2.46 -0.60
CA MET A 51 18.13 3.66 -1.22
C MET A 51 19.05 4.83 -0.88
N ARG A 52 19.22 5.78 -1.79
CA ARG A 52 19.73 7.10 -1.42
C ARG A 52 18.59 7.86 -0.76
N PHE A 53 18.31 7.54 0.50
CA PHE A 53 17.53 8.40 1.38
C PHE A 53 18.28 9.73 1.48
N SER A 54 17.85 10.72 0.70
CA SER A 54 18.37 12.09 0.74
C SER A 54 17.90 12.75 2.03
N ASN A 55 18.68 12.53 3.10
CA ASN A 55 18.41 13.06 4.42
C ASN A 55 18.13 14.57 4.32
N THR A 56 16.94 14.99 4.72
CA THR A 56 16.39 16.31 4.37
C THR A 56 17.27 17.45 4.87
N ASN A 57 17.65 18.36 3.97
CA ASN A 57 18.21 19.65 4.37
C ASN A 57 17.08 20.45 5.03
N ALA A 58 17.23 20.76 6.32
CA ALA A 58 16.20 21.46 7.11
C ALA A 58 15.81 22.82 6.51
N ASP A 59 16.73 23.45 5.76
CA ASP A 59 16.54 24.76 5.14
C ASP A 59 15.69 24.72 3.84
N ASN A 60 15.43 23.54 3.26
CA ASN A 60 14.56 23.39 2.09
C ASN A 60 13.87 22.00 2.06
N PRO A 61 12.68 21.86 2.68
CA PRO A 61 11.98 20.58 2.76
C PRO A 61 11.28 20.20 1.44
N LEU A 62 11.42 18.92 1.04
CA LEU A 62 10.82 18.37 -0.19
C LEU A 62 9.28 18.41 -0.21
N ILE A 63 8.67 18.39 0.98
CA ILE A 63 7.24 18.60 1.21
C ILE A 63 7.10 19.96 1.90
N THR A 64 6.41 20.90 1.25
CA THR A 64 6.17 22.25 1.78
C THR A 64 5.26 22.21 3.01
N LYS A 65 5.20 23.32 3.76
CA LYS A 65 4.19 23.49 4.80
C LYS A 65 2.75 23.48 4.25
N ALA A 66 2.54 23.93 3.01
CA ALA A 66 1.25 23.85 2.33
C ALA A 66 0.80 22.40 2.12
N GLU A 67 1.66 21.60 1.50
CA GLU A 67 1.40 20.18 1.26
C GLU A 67 1.26 19.42 2.57
N THR A 68 2.14 19.68 3.56
CA THR A 68 2.03 19.10 4.91
C THR A 68 0.69 19.43 5.55
N SER A 69 0.20 20.67 5.48
CA SER A 69 -1.12 21.04 6.02
C SER A 69 -2.29 20.43 5.26
N ALA A 70 -2.20 20.32 3.93
CA ALA A 70 -3.23 19.65 3.11
C ALA A 70 -3.28 18.14 3.37
N ILE A 71 -2.14 17.52 3.68
CA ILE A 71 -2.04 16.15 4.17
C ILE A 71 -2.57 16.06 5.61
N ALA A 72 -2.40 17.12 6.42
CA ALA A 72 -2.72 17.20 7.85
C ALA A 72 -4.22 17.17 8.21
N GLU A 73 -5.13 17.21 7.24
CA GLU A 73 -6.52 16.74 7.43
C GLU A 73 -6.59 15.19 7.64
N ILE A 74 -5.42 14.51 7.63
CA ILE A 74 -4.98 13.25 8.28
C ILE A 74 -6.00 12.14 8.46
N GLU A 75 -7.11 12.33 9.19
CA GLU A 75 -8.11 11.27 9.37
C GLU A 75 -8.73 10.89 8.02
N ALA A 76 -9.01 11.88 7.16
CA ALA A 76 -9.47 11.64 5.79
C ALA A 76 -8.40 10.93 4.94
N THR A 77 -7.15 11.41 5.01
CA THR A 77 -6.01 10.85 4.25
C THR A 77 -5.73 9.40 4.63
N ALA A 78 -5.58 9.11 5.93
CA ALA A 78 -5.30 7.77 6.44
C ALA A 78 -6.46 6.80 6.15
N SER A 79 -7.71 7.25 6.33
CA SER A 79 -8.89 6.45 5.97
C SER A 79 -8.97 6.16 4.47
N THR A 80 -8.53 7.11 3.63
CA THR A 80 -8.43 6.94 2.18
C THR A 80 -7.38 5.90 1.81
N LEU A 81 -6.16 5.95 2.36
CA LEU A 81 -5.16 4.91 2.09
C LEU A 81 -5.59 3.53 2.59
N GLN A 82 -6.29 3.45 3.73
CA GLN A 82 -6.90 2.22 4.23
C GLN A 82 -8.09 1.73 3.38
N LEU A 83 -8.81 2.62 2.70
CA LEU A 83 -9.83 2.25 1.72
C LEU A 83 -9.19 1.67 0.46
N VAL A 84 -8.18 2.35 -0.10
CA VAL A 84 -7.40 1.89 -1.27
C VAL A 84 -6.77 0.51 -1.00
N SER A 85 -6.18 0.31 0.19
CA SER A 85 -5.63 -0.96 0.66
C SER A 85 -6.67 -2.08 0.64
N ARG A 86 -7.91 -1.82 1.11
CA ARG A 86 -9.02 -2.78 1.09
C ARG A 86 -9.61 -3.02 -0.30
N LEU A 87 -9.67 -2.00 -1.17
CA LEU A 87 -10.18 -2.13 -2.54
C LEU A 87 -9.23 -2.95 -3.42
N THR A 88 -7.93 -2.73 -3.29
CA THR A 88 -6.90 -3.43 -4.08
C THR A 88 -6.42 -4.75 -3.46
N GLN A 89 -6.70 -4.98 -2.17
CA GLN A 89 -6.09 -6.01 -1.33
C GLN A 89 -4.55 -5.90 -1.21
N MET A 90 -3.97 -4.74 -1.54
CA MET A 90 -2.52 -4.50 -1.54
C MET A 90 -2.09 -3.74 -0.29
N ARG A 91 -1.10 -4.28 0.42
CA ARG A 91 -0.78 -3.90 1.81
C ARG A 91 0.15 -2.70 1.95
N PHE A 92 0.79 -2.23 0.89
CA PHE A 92 1.42 -0.91 0.86
C PHE A 92 0.60 0.03 -0.01
N VAL A 93 0.28 1.22 0.50
CA VAL A 93 -0.36 2.30 -0.25
C VAL A 93 0.33 3.62 0.07
N SER A 94 0.56 4.47 -0.94
CA SER A 94 1.10 5.81 -0.74
C SER A 94 0.52 6.84 -1.71
N ILE A 95 0.34 8.07 -1.22
CA ILE A 95 0.30 9.27 -2.08
C ILE A 95 1.74 9.74 -2.23
N ALA A 96 2.20 9.84 -3.47
CA ALA A 96 3.55 10.25 -3.82
C ALA A 96 3.54 11.53 -4.64
N LYS A 97 4.44 12.46 -4.31
CA LYS A 97 4.80 13.64 -5.10
C LYS A 97 5.94 13.28 -6.05
N PHE A 98 5.92 13.83 -7.27
CA PHE A 98 7.04 13.77 -8.20
C PHE A 98 7.74 15.14 -8.24
N THR A 99 9.06 15.16 -8.11
CA THR A 99 9.89 16.33 -8.42
C THR A 99 10.54 16.15 -9.81
N GLU A 100 11.52 16.97 -10.17
CA GLU A 100 12.33 16.76 -11.37
C GLU A 100 13.10 15.42 -11.34
N SER A 101 13.51 14.98 -10.15
CA SER A 101 14.40 13.84 -9.91
C SER A 101 13.85 12.76 -8.97
N ASP A 102 12.88 13.06 -8.12
CA ASP A 102 12.53 12.26 -6.94
C ASP A 102 11.03 11.92 -6.85
N TRP A 103 10.78 10.67 -6.49
CA TRP A 103 9.52 10.18 -5.94
C TRP A 103 9.58 10.43 -4.44
N VAL A 104 8.59 11.14 -3.86
CA VAL A 104 8.57 11.51 -2.44
C VAL A 104 7.27 11.02 -1.80
N ALA A 105 7.37 10.25 -0.72
CA ALA A 105 6.22 9.76 0.05
C ALA A 105 5.54 10.91 0.80
N CYS A 106 4.36 11.34 0.37
CA CYS A 106 3.58 12.37 1.07
C CYS A 106 2.74 11.79 2.21
N ALA A 107 2.11 10.64 1.98
CA ALA A 107 1.38 9.88 2.99
C ALA A 107 1.52 8.38 2.69
N VAL A 108 1.56 7.55 3.73
CA VAL A 108 1.83 6.10 3.61
C VAL A 108 0.90 5.29 4.52
N HIS A 109 0.47 4.13 4.03
CA HIS A 109 -0.11 3.02 4.79
C HIS A 109 0.70 1.76 4.46
N ASP A 110 1.53 1.31 5.41
CA ASP A 110 2.44 0.17 5.23
C ASP A 110 2.09 -0.99 6.18
N ALA A 111 1.19 -1.87 5.71
CA ALA A 111 0.82 -3.13 6.38
C ALA A 111 1.61 -4.35 5.88
N VAL A 112 2.63 -4.14 5.02
CA VAL A 112 3.59 -5.18 4.58
C VAL A 112 4.95 -5.05 5.26
N HIS A 113 5.21 -3.89 5.87
CA HIS A 113 6.45 -3.50 6.54
C HIS A 113 7.63 -3.42 5.57
N PHE A 114 7.44 -2.68 4.47
CA PHE A 114 8.55 -2.22 3.62
C PHE A 114 9.44 -1.17 4.33
N GLY A 115 8.90 -0.46 5.32
CA GLY A 115 9.65 0.52 6.11
C GLY A 115 9.91 1.82 5.36
N ILE A 116 8.91 2.29 4.61
CA ILE A 116 8.90 3.60 3.92
C ILE A 116 8.02 4.53 4.74
N GLU A 117 8.55 5.69 5.13
CA GLU A 117 7.87 6.67 5.99
C GLU A 117 7.53 7.96 5.21
N PRO A 118 6.50 8.74 5.62
CA PRO A 118 6.23 10.05 5.02
C PRO A 118 7.44 10.98 5.11
N GLY A 119 7.85 11.55 3.97
CA GLY A 119 9.07 12.32 3.79
C GLY A 119 10.22 11.55 3.12
N ASP A 120 10.15 10.22 3.01
CA ASP A 120 11.14 9.43 2.26
C ASP A 120 11.14 9.79 0.77
N ALA A 121 12.34 9.84 0.19
CA ALA A 121 12.57 10.20 -1.21
C ALA A 121 13.47 9.17 -1.93
N PHE A 122 13.07 8.81 -3.16
CA PHE A 122 13.77 7.86 -4.02
C PHE A 122 13.90 8.41 -5.44
N ALA A 123 15.00 8.09 -6.15
CA ALA A 123 15.20 8.54 -7.54
C ALA A 123 14.05 8.09 -8.46
N LEU A 124 13.26 9.05 -8.95
CA LEU A 124 12.04 8.85 -9.73
C LEU A 124 12.30 8.07 -11.02
N GLU A 125 13.46 8.30 -11.64
CA GLU A 125 13.94 7.58 -12.83
C GLU A 125 14.00 6.07 -12.63
N SER A 126 14.26 5.62 -11.40
CA SER A 126 14.35 4.21 -11.00
C SER A 126 13.02 3.63 -10.51
N SER A 127 11.91 4.38 -10.60
CA SER A 127 10.59 3.95 -10.15
C SER A 127 9.76 3.31 -11.28
N LEU A 128 8.87 2.38 -10.91
CA LEU A 128 7.95 1.73 -11.85
C LEU A 128 7.03 2.75 -12.57
N CYS A 129 6.65 3.82 -11.87
CA CYS A 129 5.81 4.90 -12.37
C CYS A 129 6.54 6.00 -13.15
N ASN A 130 7.87 5.93 -13.39
CA ASN A 130 8.60 6.98 -14.11
C ASN A 130 7.99 7.36 -15.48
N ALA A 131 7.43 6.38 -16.19
CA ALA A 131 6.77 6.59 -17.49
C ALA A 131 5.56 7.55 -17.42
N MET A 132 4.87 7.61 -16.27
CA MET A 132 3.69 8.44 -16.02
C MET A 132 3.99 9.93 -16.17
N ARG A 133 5.26 10.36 -16.00
CA ARG A 133 5.73 11.73 -16.26
C ARG A 133 5.57 12.17 -17.72
N PHE A 134 5.44 11.22 -18.64
CA PHE A 134 5.49 11.45 -20.09
C PHE A 134 4.21 11.01 -20.79
N ASP A 135 3.63 9.86 -20.39
CA ASP A 135 2.40 9.34 -21.00
C ASP A 135 1.13 9.67 -20.22
N HIS A 136 1.26 10.16 -18.98
CA HIS A 136 0.16 10.50 -18.05
C HIS A 136 -0.83 9.36 -17.79
N LYS A 137 -0.42 8.10 -17.94
CA LYS A 137 -1.30 6.93 -17.80
C LYS A 137 -1.22 6.29 -16.42
N ALA A 138 -2.36 5.76 -15.99
CA ALA A 138 -2.42 4.76 -14.94
C ALA A 138 -1.59 3.52 -15.32
N LEU A 139 -0.86 2.97 -14.35
CA LEU A 139 -0.11 1.74 -14.49
C LEU A 139 -0.74 0.67 -13.58
N VAL A 140 -1.26 -0.40 -14.18
CA VAL A 140 -1.95 -1.49 -13.46
C VAL A 140 -1.27 -2.81 -13.83
N ILE A 141 -0.58 -3.43 -12.87
CA ILE A 141 0.22 -4.64 -13.07
C ILE A 141 -0.15 -5.68 -11.98
N PRO A 142 -1.01 -6.67 -12.28
CA PRO A 142 -1.38 -7.72 -11.34
C PRO A 142 -0.21 -8.65 -10.94
N ARG A 143 0.76 -8.86 -11.85
CA ARG A 143 1.97 -9.68 -11.66
C ARG A 143 3.20 -9.10 -12.36
N LEU A 144 4.03 -8.39 -11.61
CA LEU A 144 5.30 -7.81 -12.07
C LEU A 144 6.25 -8.88 -12.61
N SER A 145 6.37 -10.04 -11.96
CA SER A 145 7.21 -11.14 -12.46
C SER A 145 6.83 -11.68 -13.84
N GLN A 146 5.59 -11.44 -14.28
CA GLN A 146 5.05 -11.92 -15.56
C GLN A 146 4.97 -10.79 -16.61
N ASP A 147 5.07 -9.53 -16.21
CA ASP A 147 4.96 -8.38 -17.11
C ASP A 147 6.14 -8.31 -18.10
N PRO A 148 5.91 -8.18 -19.43
CA PRO A 148 6.99 -8.15 -20.43
C PRO A 148 7.91 -6.92 -20.37
N LYS A 149 7.47 -5.81 -19.77
CA LYS A 149 8.20 -4.53 -19.66
C LYS A 149 8.86 -4.37 -18.28
N TYR A 150 8.26 -4.93 -17.23
CA TYR A 150 8.63 -4.66 -15.84
C TYR A 150 9.26 -5.84 -15.08
N ARG A 151 9.19 -7.09 -15.55
CA ARG A 151 9.77 -8.25 -14.82
C ARG A 151 11.26 -8.11 -14.47
N ASP A 152 12.04 -7.54 -15.40
CA ASP A 152 13.49 -7.35 -15.27
C ASP A 152 13.86 -5.99 -14.65
N HIS A 153 12.86 -5.20 -14.23
CA HIS A 153 13.07 -3.90 -13.63
C HIS A 153 13.75 -4.03 -12.25
N PRO A 154 14.87 -3.33 -11.96
CA PRO A 154 15.71 -3.61 -10.79
C PRO A 154 14.96 -3.69 -9.45
N ASN A 155 13.97 -2.82 -9.23
CA ASN A 155 13.22 -2.78 -7.98
C ASN A 155 12.32 -4.01 -7.73
N VAL A 156 11.88 -4.72 -8.78
CA VAL A 156 11.02 -5.91 -8.69
C VAL A 156 11.75 -7.02 -7.95
N SER A 157 12.89 -7.46 -8.50
CA SER A 157 13.73 -8.49 -7.86
C SER A 157 14.40 -8.02 -6.56
N ARG A 158 14.68 -6.71 -6.43
CA ARG A 158 15.39 -6.14 -5.27
C ARG A 158 14.54 -6.02 -4.01
N TYR A 159 13.28 -5.60 -4.14
CA TYR A 159 12.38 -5.41 -3.00
C TYR A 159 11.29 -6.48 -2.90
N GLY A 160 11.24 -7.41 -3.87
CA GLY A 160 10.26 -8.49 -3.90
C GLY A 160 8.84 -8.00 -4.20
N PHE A 161 8.70 -6.92 -4.97
CA PHE A 161 7.40 -6.45 -5.45
C PHE A 161 6.85 -7.44 -6.48
N GLU A 162 5.59 -7.81 -6.35
CA GLU A 162 4.91 -8.72 -7.29
C GLU A 162 3.61 -8.13 -7.85
N SER A 163 2.96 -7.17 -7.18
CA SER A 163 1.87 -6.41 -7.79
C SER A 163 2.06 -4.91 -7.59
N TYR A 164 1.56 -4.13 -8.55
CA TYR A 164 1.72 -2.68 -8.58
C TYR A 164 0.52 -2.00 -9.25
N ILE A 165 0.00 -0.96 -8.61
CA ILE A 165 -0.94 -0.03 -9.23
C ILE A 165 -0.50 1.40 -8.92
N ALA A 166 -0.53 2.28 -9.91
CA ALA A 166 -0.32 3.71 -9.74
C ALA A 166 -1.26 4.50 -10.65
N ILE A 167 -2.03 5.40 -10.05
CA ILE A 167 -2.96 6.30 -10.72
C ILE A 167 -2.38 7.72 -10.62
N PRO A 168 -2.31 8.49 -11.73
CA PRO A 168 -1.78 9.85 -11.70
C PRO A 168 -2.66 10.80 -10.87
N ILE A 169 -2.04 11.68 -10.10
CA ILE A 169 -2.67 12.80 -9.40
C ILE A 169 -2.32 14.08 -10.17
N PHE A 170 -3.34 14.83 -10.59
CA PHE A 170 -3.18 16.13 -11.25
C PHE A 170 -3.75 17.24 -10.38
N PHE A 171 -3.09 18.39 -10.39
CA PHE A 171 -3.64 19.64 -9.89
C PHE A 171 -4.80 20.14 -10.77
N SER A 172 -5.62 21.07 -10.27
CA SER A 172 -6.77 21.65 -10.98
C SER A 172 -6.39 22.41 -12.27
N ASN A 173 -5.13 22.84 -12.39
CA ASN A 173 -4.55 23.44 -13.60
C ASN A 173 -4.11 22.41 -14.66
N GLY A 174 -4.24 21.10 -14.38
CA GLY A 174 -3.86 20.00 -15.27
C GLY A 174 -2.40 19.55 -15.16
N SER A 175 -1.55 20.17 -14.33
CA SER A 175 -0.18 19.70 -14.11
C SER A 175 -0.13 18.46 -13.22
N LEU A 176 0.80 17.54 -13.52
CA LEU A 176 1.01 16.31 -12.76
C LEU A 176 1.68 16.63 -11.41
N PHE A 177 1.03 16.26 -10.30
CA PHE A 177 1.62 16.31 -8.96
C PHE A 177 2.44 15.05 -8.65
N GLY A 178 1.94 13.88 -9.08
CA GLY A 178 2.55 12.60 -8.77
C GLY A 178 1.55 11.45 -8.92
N SER A 179 1.48 10.53 -7.96
CA SER A 179 0.61 9.36 -8.05
C SER A 179 0.01 8.89 -6.72
N LEU A 180 -1.21 8.37 -6.78
CA LEU A 180 -1.76 7.46 -5.79
C LEU A 180 -1.34 6.05 -6.19
N CYS A 181 -0.54 5.37 -5.38
CA CYS A 181 -0.04 4.05 -5.70
C CYS A 181 -0.28 3.02 -4.59
N ALA A 182 -0.42 1.76 -4.97
CA ALA A 182 -0.36 0.63 -4.07
C ALA A 182 0.63 -0.41 -4.61
N ILE A 183 1.28 -1.13 -3.69
CA ILE A 183 2.33 -2.12 -3.98
C ILE A 183 2.12 -3.33 -3.07
N ASP A 184 2.37 -4.54 -3.56
CA ASP A 184 2.47 -5.72 -2.70
C ASP A 184 3.57 -6.69 -3.16
N SER A 185 4.02 -7.53 -2.24
CA SER A 185 4.92 -8.67 -2.48
C SER A 185 4.18 -9.96 -2.86
N GLN A 186 2.85 -9.91 -2.99
CA GLN A 186 1.99 -10.95 -3.54
C GLN A 186 1.34 -10.47 -4.85
N PRO A 187 0.91 -11.39 -5.73
CA PRO A 187 0.04 -11.06 -6.86
C PRO A 187 -1.27 -10.43 -6.39
N ALA A 188 -1.77 -9.45 -7.14
CA ALA A 188 -3.09 -8.87 -6.93
C ALA A 188 -4.08 -9.39 -8.00
N VAL A 189 -5.37 -9.19 -7.72
CA VAL A 189 -6.47 -9.37 -8.69
C VAL A 189 -7.01 -7.97 -8.97
N LEU A 190 -6.72 -7.44 -10.16
CA LEU A 190 -6.99 -6.06 -10.59
C LEU A 190 -7.69 -6.07 -11.97
N ASP A 191 -8.66 -6.97 -12.13
CA ASP A 191 -9.50 -7.14 -13.31
C ASP A 191 -10.86 -6.42 -13.20
N ASP A 192 -11.23 -5.98 -12.00
CA ASP A 192 -12.40 -5.14 -11.73
C ASP A 192 -12.16 -3.68 -12.18
N PRO A 193 -12.91 -3.16 -13.19
CA PRO A 193 -12.78 -1.78 -13.64
C PRO A 193 -13.33 -0.76 -12.65
N ASP A 194 -14.32 -1.12 -11.81
CA ASP A 194 -14.93 -0.20 -10.85
C ASP A 194 -13.95 0.12 -9.72
N VAL A 195 -13.06 -0.82 -9.36
CA VAL A 195 -11.91 -0.56 -8.47
C VAL A 195 -10.98 0.48 -9.10
N ILE A 196 -10.63 0.34 -10.38
CA ILE A 196 -9.72 1.28 -11.06
C ILE A 196 -10.35 2.67 -11.13
N SER A 197 -11.60 2.80 -11.58
CA SER A 197 -12.27 4.10 -11.65
C SER A 197 -12.58 4.70 -10.29
N THR A 198 -12.76 3.91 -9.23
CA THR A 198 -12.79 4.41 -7.85
C THR A 198 -11.46 5.04 -7.45
N LEU A 199 -10.32 4.43 -7.82
CA LEU A 199 -8.99 4.98 -7.56
C LEU A 199 -8.71 6.25 -8.37
N GLU A 200 -9.20 6.35 -9.60
CA GLU A 200 -9.16 7.57 -10.43
C GLU A 200 -9.96 8.72 -9.81
N ILE A 201 -11.15 8.43 -9.27
CA ILE A 201 -11.96 9.42 -8.53
C ILE A 201 -11.23 9.89 -7.27
N ILE A 202 -10.64 8.96 -6.49
CA ILE A 202 -9.87 9.29 -5.28
C ILE A 202 -8.65 10.15 -5.63
N ALA A 203 -7.86 9.77 -6.63
CA ALA A 203 -6.69 10.53 -7.09
C ALA A 203 -7.06 11.95 -7.56
N LYS A 204 -8.19 12.10 -8.27
CA LYS A 204 -8.73 13.40 -8.69
C LYS A 204 -9.17 14.26 -7.50
N LEU A 205 -9.82 13.69 -6.50
CA LEU A 205 -10.23 14.42 -5.28
C LEU A 205 -9.01 14.93 -4.49
N ILE A 206 -7.98 14.08 -4.31
CA ILE A 206 -6.71 14.47 -3.68
C ILE A 206 -6.07 15.66 -4.42
N GLY A 207 -6.00 15.59 -5.75
CA GLY A 207 -5.43 16.66 -6.58
C GLY A 207 -6.17 18.00 -6.46
N LEU A 208 -7.51 17.96 -6.38
CA LEU A 208 -8.34 19.16 -6.15
C LEU A 208 -8.09 19.75 -4.75
N ILE A 209 -8.04 18.92 -3.70
CA ILE A 209 -7.78 19.36 -2.32
C ILE A 209 -6.40 20.01 -2.21
N PHE A 210 -5.36 19.44 -2.83
CA PHE A 210 -4.02 20.01 -2.82
C PHE A 210 -3.96 21.35 -3.58
N SER A 211 -4.62 21.48 -4.73
CA SER A 211 -4.72 22.77 -5.44
C SER A 211 -5.43 23.85 -4.64
N MET A 212 -6.49 23.52 -3.88
CA MET A 212 -7.17 24.49 -3.02
C MET A 212 -6.23 25.04 -1.93
N HIS A 213 -5.37 24.20 -1.35
CA HIS A 213 -4.43 24.61 -0.30
C HIS A 213 -3.24 25.42 -0.83
N ILE A 214 -2.76 25.15 -2.05
CA ILE A 214 -1.69 25.93 -2.69
C ILE A 214 -2.18 27.35 -3.01
N ASN A 215 -3.31 27.47 -3.71
CA ASN A 215 -3.86 28.76 -4.16
C ASN A 215 -4.20 29.72 -3.00
N GLN A 216 -4.39 29.22 -1.77
CA GLN A 216 -4.63 30.06 -0.59
C GLN A 216 -3.35 30.78 -0.09
N GLN A 217 -2.15 30.36 -0.49
CA GLN A 217 -0.89 30.98 -0.06
C GLN A 217 -0.40 32.08 -1.01
N ASP A 218 -0.66 31.93 -2.31
CA ASP A 218 -0.38 32.96 -3.33
C ASP A 218 -1.20 34.25 -3.11
N HIS A 219 -2.33 34.15 -2.41
CA HIS A 219 -3.17 35.29 -2.01
C HIS A 219 -2.87 35.83 -0.60
N ALA A 220 -1.85 35.29 0.08
CA ALA A 220 -1.44 35.67 1.44
C ALA A 220 0.02 36.20 1.51
N SER A 221 0.61 36.52 0.36
CA SER A 221 2.01 36.98 0.18
C SER A 221 2.07 38.35 -0.48
#